data_AF-A0A7W1K4I9-F1
#
_entry.id   AF-A0A7W1K4I9-F1
#
_cell.length_a   1.000
_cell.length_b   1.000
_cell.length_c   1.000
_cell.angle_alpha   90.00
_cell.angle_beta   90.00
_cell.angle_gamma   90.00
#
_symmetry.space_group_name_H-M   'P 1'
#
loop_
_entity.id
_entity.type
_entity.pdbx_description
1 polymer ?
#
loop_
_entity_poly.entity_id
_entity_poly.type
_entity_poly.pdbx_seq_one_letter_code
_entity_poly.pdbx_strand_id
1 'polypeptide(L)'
;MSEAAPLALDISTSTDALVVEAALPGVKPDDVEITVEDGTLTIRATSGTERTNDEGGHLVQEIRRGEFSRSVSLPSGLEADRAEATFDNGVLTLRIPRAEQVKPRQIRINPSASGQSDNGHGGSTTDAGSTTDAGAPGAETEQA
;
A
#
# COMPACT_ATOMS: atom_id res chain seq x y z
N MET A 1 -30.67 -3.68 -9.53
CA MET A 1 -29.28 -3.94 -9.98
C MET A 1 -29.01 -5.40 -9.70
N SER A 2 -28.62 -6.19 -10.70
CA SER A 2 -28.27 -7.60 -10.47
C SER A 2 -27.06 -7.65 -9.55
N GLU A 3 -27.17 -8.30 -8.40
CA GLU A 3 -26.02 -8.53 -7.54
C GLU A 3 -25.23 -9.70 -8.16
N ALA A 4 -24.05 -9.41 -8.73
CA ALA A 4 -23.19 -10.44 -9.30
C ALA A 4 -22.83 -11.45 -8.21
N ALA A 5 -22.94 -12.74 -8.51
CA ALA A 5 -22.71 -13.77 -7.52
C ALA A 5 -21.23 -13.80 -7.08
N PRO A 6 -20.94 -14.12 -5.80
CA PRO A 6 -19.57 -14.19 -5.32
C PRO A 6 -18.78 -15.25 -6.07
N LEU A 7 -17.67 -14.83 -6.66
CA LEU A 7 -16.70 -15.70 -7.32
C LEU A 7 -15.78 -16.38 -6.28
N ALA A 8 -15.76 -17.72 -6.29
CA ALA A 8 -14.80 -18.46 -5.49
C ALA A 8 -13.39 -18.27 -6.08
N LEU A 9 -12.45 -17.82 -5.25
CA LEU A 9 -11.05 -17.71 -5.62
C LEU A 9 -10.14 -17.99 -4.43
N ASP A 10 -8.95 -18.48 -4.75
CA ASP A 10 -7.81 -18.65 -3.86
C ASP A 10 -6.68 -17.69 -4.30
N ILE A 11 -5.92 -17.19 -3.32
CA ILE A 11 -4.76 -16.32 -3.57
C ILE A 11 -3.58 -16.87 -2.82
N SER A 12 -2.50 -17.14 -3.55
CA SER A 12 -1.22 -17.54 -2.98
C SER A 12 -0.13 -16.56 -3.39
N THR A 13 0.91 -16.46 -2.57
CA THR A 13 2.07 -15.61 -2.84
C THR A 13 3.35 -16.41 -2.70
N SER A 14 4.30 -16.10 -3.56
CA SER A 14 5.68 -16.57 -3.51
C SER A 14 6.65 -15.39 -3.50
N THR A 15 7.95 -15.68 -3.50
CA THR A 15 9.02 -14.67 -3.64
C THR A 15 8.98 -13.97 -5.01
N ASP A 16 8.47 -14.65 -6.04
CA ASP A 16 8.57 -14.17 -7.43
C ASP A 16 7.24 -13.67 -7.99
N ALA A 17 6.11 -14.15 -7.47
CA ALA A 17 4.79 -13.82 -8.00
C ALA A 17 3.66 -14.00 -6.98
N LEU A 18 2.54 -13.31 -7.24
CA LEU A 18 1.22 -13.60 -6.69
C LEU A 18 0.44 -14.43 -7.71
N VAL A 19 -0.28 -15.45 -7.23
CA VAL A 19 -1.12 -16.33 -8.07
C VAL A 19 -2.55 -16.29 -7.55
N VAL A 20 -3.49 -16.04 -8.45
CA VAL A 20 -4.94 -16.06 -8.18
C VAL A 20 -5.56 -17.18 -9.00
N GLU A 21 -6.32 -18.05 -8.34
CA GLU A 21 -7.07 -19.12 -8.97
C GLU A 21 -8.56 -18.87 -8.74
N ALA A 22 -9.36 -18.78 -9.80
CA ALA A 22 -10.79 -18.53 -9.70
C ALA A 22 -11.61 -19.63 -10.39
N ALA A 23 -12.59 -20.18 -9.69
CA ALA A 23 -13.46 -21.23 -10.20
C ALA A 23 -14.58 -20.64 -11.07
N LEU A 24 -14.54 -20.93 -12.37
CA LEU A 24 -15.43 -20.41 -13.40
C LEU A 24 -16.00 -21.54 -14.29
N PRO A 25 -16.66 -22.55 -13.71
CA PRO A 25 -17.18 -23.68 -14.49
C PRO A 25 -18.26 -23.23 -15.48
N GLY A 26 -18.11 -23.63 -16.74
CA GLY A 26 -19.09 -23.34 -17.80
C GLY A 26 -19.05 -21.91 -18.34
N VAL A 27 -18.03 -21.12 -17.98
CA VAL A 27 -17.73 -19.81 -18.55
C VAL A 27 -16.75 -20.00 -19.71
N LYS A 28 -16.93 -19.27 -20.82
CA LYS A 28 -15.95 -19.25 -21.90
C LYS A 28 -14.85 -18.23 -21.58
N PRO A 29 -13.59 -18.46 -21.98
CA PRO A 29 -12.52 -17.48 -21.77
C PRO A 29 -12.86 -16.06 -22.25
N ASP A 30 -13.54 -15.95 -23.39
CA ASP A 30 -13.96 -14.65 -23.97
C ASP A 30 -15.02 -13.91 -23.13
N ASP A 31 -15.70 -14.62 -22.22
CA ASP A 31 -16.71 -14.07 -21.31
C ASP A 31 -16.11 -13.70 -19.93
N VAL A 32 -14.78 -13.69 -19.81
CA VAL A 32 -14.03 -13.31 -18.59
C VAL A 32 -13.31 -11.97 -18.81
N GLU A 33 -13.53 -11.04 -17.89
CA GLU A 33 -12.85 -9.75 -17.85
C GLU A 33 -12.01 -9.66 -16.57
N ILE A 34 -10.75 -9.23 -16.74
CA ILE A 34 -9.79 -9.06 -15.66
C ILE A 34 -9.24 -7.64 -15.73
N THR A 35 -9.41 -6.87 -14.67
CA THR A 35 -8.87 -5.51 -14.57
C THR A 35 -8.06 -5.32 -13.31
N VAL A 36 -7.04 -4.48 -13.38
CA VAL A 36 -6.28 -4.03 -12.21
C VAL A 36 -6.25 -2.52 -12.23
N GLU A 37 -6.95 -1.91 -11.27
CA GLU A 37 -7.06 -0.45 -11.13
C GLU A 37 -6.76 -0.06 -9.70
N ASP A 38 -5.89 0.94 -9.49
CA ASP A 38 -5.51 1.45 -8.16
C ASP A 38 -5.12 0.36 -7.15
N GLY A 39 -4.40 -0.67 -7.61
CA GLY A 39 -3.99 -1.80 -6.78
C GLY A 39 -5.11 -2.77 -6.42
N THR A 40 -6.26 -2.70 -7.08
CA THR A 40 -7.39 -3.60 -6.91
C THR A 40 -7.56 -4.47 -8.15
N LEU A 41 -7.41 -5.78 -7.97
CA LEU A 41 -7.75 -6.77 -8.99
C LEU A 41 -9.25 -7.00 -8.98
N THR A 42 -9.90 -6.89 -10.14
CA THR A 42 -11.31 -7.25 -10.32
C THR A 42 -11.41 -8.33 -11.39
N ILE A 43 -12.11 -9.42 -11.07
CA ILE A 43 -12.43 -10.51 -12.01
C ILE A 43 -13.94 -10.52 -12.18
N ARG A 44 -14.40 -10.35 -13.41
CA ARG A 44 -15.81 -10.46 -13.82
C ARG A 44 -15.94 -11.60 -14.81
N ALA A 45 -17.05 -12.31 -14.72
CA ALA A 45 -17.34 -13.40 -15.64
C ALA A 45 -18.85 -13.53 -15.84
N THR A 46 -19.26 -13.91 -17.04
CA THR A 46 -20.67 -14.25 -17.31
C THR A 46 -20.76 -15.70 -17.74
N SER A 47 -21.55 -16.51 -17.02
CA SER A 47 -21.95 -17.81 -17.52
C SER A 47 -23.26 -17.69 -18.29
N GLY A 48 -23.34 -18.37 -19.44
CA GLY A 48 -24.51 -18.32 -20.31
C GLY A 48 -25.80 -18.78 -19.60
N THR A 49 -26.87 -18.02 -19.82
CA THR A 49 -28.19 -18.21 -19.19
C THR A 49 -29.13 -19.14 -19.99
N GLU A 50 -28.73 -19.65 -21.15
CA GLU A 50 -29.70 -20.23 -22.09
C GLU A 50 -30.07 -21.68 -21.74
N ARG A 51 -31.18 -21.85 -20.99
CA ARG A 51 -32.13 -22.95 -21.24
C ARG A 51 -33.55 -22.39 -21.28
N THR A 52 -33.83 -21.66 -22.35
CA THR A 52 -35.15 -21.08 -22.64
C THR A 52 -36.16 -22.13 -23.12
N ASN A 53 -35.90 -23.43 -22.98
CA ASN A 53 -36.77 -24.47 -23.56
C ASN A 53 -36.76 -25.81 -22.81
N ASP A 54 -36.77 -25.79 -21.47
CA ASP A 54 -37.03 -27.03 -20.71
C ASP A 54 -38.55 -27.22 -20.61
N GLU A 55 -39.17 -27.80 -21.65
CA GLU A 55 -40.50 -28.44 -21.58
C GLU A 55 -40.47 -29.55 -20.50
N GLY A 56 -40.53 -29.16 -19.22
CA GLY A 56 -40.35 -30.07 -18.08
C GLY A 56 -39.81 -29.42 -16.80
N GLY A 57 -39.22 -28.22 -16.88
CA GLY A 57 -38.70 -27.50 -15.71
C GLY A 57 -37.54 -28.21 -14.98
N HIS A 58 -37.00 -27.56 -13.95
CA HIS A 58 -35.97 -28.14 -13.09
C HIS A 58 -36.60 -28.78 -11.84
N LEU A 59 -36.19 -30.01 -11.49
CA LEU A 59 -36.55 -30.61 -10.21
C LEU A 59 -35.78 -29.95 -9.04
N VAL A 60 -34.50 -29.63 -9.27
CA VAL A 60 -33.60 -28.92 -8.34
C VAL A 60 -32.64 -28.06 -9.17
N GLN A 61 -32.34 -26.84 -8.70
CA GLN A 61 -31.42 -25.91 -9.36
C GLN A 61 -30.45 -25.30 -8.36
N GLU A 62 -29.23 -25.85 -8.29
CA GLU A 62 -28.17 -25.37 -7.39
C GLU A 62 -27.02 -24.67 -8.12
N ILE A 63 -26.89 -24.91 -9.43
CA ILE A 63 -25.86 -24.30 -10.27
C ILE A 63 -26.22 -22.83 -10.48
N ARG A 64 -25.36 -21.94 -10.02
CA ARG A 64 -25.48 -20.50 -10.26
C ARG A 64 -25.17 -20.19 -11.72
N ARG A 65 -25.99 -19.36 -12.35
CA ARG A 65 -25.82 -18.88 -13.73
C ARG A 65 -25.94 -17.36 -13.77
N GLY A 66 -25.30 -16.72 -14.74
CA GLY A 66 -25.32 -15.26 -14.91
C GLY A 66 -23.97 -14.63 -14.59
N GLU A 67 -24.00 -13.41 -14.04
CA GLU A 67 -22.80 -12.61 -13.78
C GLU A 67 -22.17 -12.96 -12.43
N PHE A 68 -20.85 -13.10 -12.43
CA PHE A 68 -19.99 -13.28 -11.26
C PHE A 68 -18.99 -12.15 -11.22
N SER A 69 -18.70 -11.64 -10.03
CA SER A 69 -17.68 -10.61 -9.85
C SER A 69 -17.01 -10.74 -8.49
N ARG A 70 -15.70 -10.49 -8.44
CA ARG A 70 -14.98 -10.33 -7.18
C ARG A 70 -13.81 -9.37 -7.36
N SER A 71 -13.66 -8.49 -6.38
CA SER A 71 -12.54 -7.54 -6.30
C SER A 71 -11.69 -7.84 -5.08
N VAL A 72 -10.37 -7.77 -5.23
CA VAL A 72 -9.40 -8.01 -4.15
C VAL A 72 -8.27 -7.00 -4.24
N SER A 73 -7.94 -6.36 -3.11
CA SER A 73 -6.78 -5.48 -3.00
C SER A 73 -5.49 -6.29 -3.09
N LEU A 74 -4.62 -5.91 -4.01
CA LEU A 74 -3.33 -6.53 -4.21
C LEU A 74 -2.29 -5.95 -3.25
N PRO A 75 -1.31 -6.77 -2.81
CA PRO A 75 -0.14 -6.24 -2.12
C PRO A 75 0.69 -5.36 -3.06
N SER A 76 1.46 -4.45 -2.49
CA SER A 76 2.37 -3.59 -3.25
C SER A 76 3.53 -4.39 -3.88
N GLY A 77 4.16 -3.80 -4.89
CA GLY A 77 5.35 -4.36 -5.53
C GLY A 77 5.07 -5.49 -6.53
N LEU A 78 3.90 -5.47 -7.16
CA LEU A 78 3.55 -6.35 -8.27
C LEU A 78 3.62 -5.58 -9.61
N GLU A 79 3.98 -6.27 -10.67
CA GLU A 79 4.00 -5.74 -12.05
C GLU A 79 2.76 -6.27 -12.80
N ALA A 80 1.62 -5.61 -12.58
CA ALA A 80 0.34 -6.02 -13.18
C ALA A 80 0.37 -6.08 -14.72
N ASP A 81 1.14 -5.19 -15.36
CA ASP A 81 1.30 -5.14 -16.82
C ASP A 81 1.98 -6.39 -17.40
N ARG A 82 2.65 -7.19 -16.56
CA ARG A 82 3.30 -8.46 -16.93
C ARG A 82 2.52 -9.67 -16.43
N ALA A 83 1.25 -9.48 -16.06
CA ALA A 83 0.42 -10.59 -15.63
C ALA A 83 0.15 -11.56 -16.78
N GLU A 84 0.14 -12.85 -16.46
CA GLU A 84 -0.20 -13.94 -17.38
C GLU A 84 -1.47 -14.61 -16.89
N ALA A 85 -2.41 -14.86 -17.80
CA ALA A 85 -3.66 -15.55 -17.50
C ALA A 85 -3.75 -16.84 -18.32
N THR A 86 -4.14 -17.93 -17.66
CA THR A 86 -4.47 -19.21 -18.30
C THR A 86 -5.84 -19.66 -17.84
N PHE A 87 -6.56 -20.37 -18.70
CA PHE A 87 -7.88 -20.88 -18.39
C PHE A 87 -7.95 -22.34 -18.82
N ASP A 88 -8.08 -23.23 -17.85
CA ASP A 88 -8.11 -24.68 -18.08
C ASP A 88 -9.14 -25.34 -17.18
N ASN A 89 -9.89 -26.29 -17.72
CA ASN A 89 -10.89 -27.07 -16.98
C ASN A 89 -11.87 -26.25 -16.11
N GLY A 90 -12.22 -25.04 -16.54
CA GLY A 90 -13.13 -24.14 -15.81
C GLY A 90 -12.48 -23.41 -14.63
N VAL A 91 -11.15 -23.33 -14.60
CA VAL A 91 -10.38 -22.56 -13.62
C VAL A 91 -9.54 -21.52 -14.35
N LEU A 92 -9.68 -20.25 -13.93
CA LEU A 92 -8.79 -19.17 -14.31
C LEU A 92 -7.59 -19.17 -13.35
N THR A 93 -6.37 -19.19 -13.90
CA THR A 93 -5.14 -18.98 -13.15
C THR A 93 -4.46 -17.71 -13.65
N LEU A 94 -4.40 -16.69 -12.80
CA LEU A 94 -3.74 -15.40 -13.04
C LEU A 94 -2.44 -15.35 -12.23
N ARG A 95 -1.31 -15.17 -12.91
CA ARG A 95 0.01 -15.02 -12.31
C ARG A 95 0.50 -13.60 -12.50
N ILE A 96 0.74 -12.88 -11.41
CA ILE A 96 1.24 -11.51 -11.41
C ILE A 96 2.66 -11.50 -10.82
N PRO A 97 3.70 -11.19 -11.61
CA PRO A 97 5.07 -11.18 -11.11
C PRO A 97 5.31 -10.03 -10.12
N ARG A 98 6.26 -10.23 -9.20
CA ARG A 98 6.77 -9.19 -8.30
C ARG A 98 7.82 -8.36 -9.01
N ALA A 99 7.84 -7.06 -8.72
CA ALA A 99 8.84 -6.16 -9.26
C ALA A 99 10.24 -6.50 -8.73
N GLU A 100 11.25 -6.50 -9.60
CA GLU A 100 12.65 -6.81 -9.23
C GLU A 100 13.21 -5.86 -8.15
N GLN A 101 12.62 -4.67 -8.01
CA GLN A 101 13.01 -3.62 -7.08
C GLN A 101 12.61 -3.89 -5.62
N VAL A 102 11.80 -4.93 -5.34
CA VAL A 102 11.27 -5.27 -4.01
C VAL A 102 12.21 -6.19 -3.22
N LYS A 103 13.48 -6.31 -3.65
CA LYS A 103 14.50 -6.98 -2.82
C LYS A 103 14.72 -6.19 -1.52
N PRO A 104 14.74 -6.86 -0.34
CA PRO A 104 14.85 -6.18 0.95
C PRO A 104 16.12 -5.32 1.00
N ARG A 105 15.97 -4.03 1.32
CA ARG A 105 17.09 -3.10 1.52
C ARG A 105 17.53 -3.16 2.98
N GLN A 106 18.81 -3.43 3.21
CA GLN A 106 19.39 -3.36 4.55
C GLN A 106 19.57 -1.89 4.97
N ILE A 107 18.88 -1.47 6.02
CA ILE A 107 19.06 -0.14 6.61
C ILE A 107 20.15 -0.23 7.67
N ARG A 108 21.24 0.54 7.52
CA ARG A 108 22.28 0.68 8.54
C ARG A 108 21.89 1.80 9.51
N ILE A 109 21.97 1.51 10.81
CA ILE A 109 21.77 2.52 11.85
C ILE A 109 23.07 3.30 12.00
N ASN A 110 23.01 4.62 11.78
CA ASN A 110 24.13 5.52 12.08
C ASN A 110 23.94 6.07 13.50
N PRO A 111 24.98 6.08 14.35
CA PRO A 111 24.89 6.72 15.66
C PRO A 111 24.67 8.22 15.49
N SER A 112 23.65 8.75 16.17
CA SER A 112 23.46 10.20 16.28
C SER A 112 24.58 10.78 17.15
N ALA A 113 25.47 11.56 16.56
CA ALA A 113 26.49 12.28 17.30
C ALA A 113 25.85 13.42 18.11
N SER A 114 25.51 13.15 19.37
CA SER A 114 25.31 14.19 20.39
C SER A 114 26.53 14.17 21.31
N GLY A 115 27.53 15.00 20.97
CA GLY A 115 28.76 15.09 21.74
C GLY A 115 29.68 16.16 21.19
N GLN A 116 29.32 17.43 21.40
CA GLN A 116 30.27 18.54 21.30
C GLN A 116 30.38 19.17 22.68
N SER A 117 31.27 18.59 23.48
CA SER A 117 31.90 19.28 24.60
C SER A 117 32.89 20.28 24.00
N ASP A 118 32.72 21.55 24.33
CA ASP A 118 33.82 22.51 24.30
C ASP A 118 34.09 22.91 25.75
N ASN A 119 35.28 22.59 26.23
CA ASN A 119 35.68 22.75 27.63
C ASN A 119 37.03 23.47 27.66
N GLY A 120 37.07 24.66 28.28
CA GLY A 120 38.20 25.12 29.07
C GLY A 120 39.02 26.30 28.53
N HIS A 121 38.88 27.46 29.16
CA HIS A 121 40.02 28.36 29.40
C HIS A 121 40.04 28.79 30.88
N GLY A 122 40.98 28.22 31.63
CA GLY A 122 41.27 28.53 33.03
C GLY A 122 42.06 29.85 33.16
N GLY A 123 41.83 30.55 34.27
CA GLY A 123 42.23 31.94 34.46
C GLY A 123 43.67 32.21 34.87
N SER A 124 43.97 33.50 34.96
CA SER A 124 45.10 34.06 35.71
C SER A 124 44.65 35.34 36.42
N THR A 125 44.85 35.35 37.74
CA THR A 125 44.64 36.45 38.68
C THR A 125 45.86 37.37 38.67
N THR A 126 45.70 38.70 38.73
CA THR A 126 46.52 39.54 39.64
C THR A 126 45.78 40.86 39.96
N ASP A 127 45.90 41.20 41.23
CA ASP A 127 45.39 42.29 42.05
C ASP A 127 46.01 43.68 41.78
N ALA A 128 45.32 44.73 42.24
CA ALA A 128 45.81 45.98 42.86
C ALA A 128 45.02 47.23 42.42
N GLY A 129 44.34 47.86 43.38
CA GLY A 129 43.44 48.99 43.18
C GLY A 129 44.07 50.37 43.08
N SER A 130 43.21 51.37 42.88
CA SER A 130 43.46 52.76 43.29
C SER A 130 42.14 53.54 43.40
N THR A 131 42.01 54.17 44.55
CA THR A 131 41.07 55.15 45.09
C THR A 131 40.80 56.35 44.18
N THR A 132 39.64 57.02 44.35
CA THR A 132 39.36 58.47 44.58
C THR A 132 37.89 58.72 44.17
N ASP A 133 36.93 58.82 45.08
CA ASP A 133 36.51 59.98 45.90
C ASP A 133 36.16 61.28 45.12
N ALA A 134 35.15 61.98 45.64
CA ALA A 134 34.69 63.34 45.36
C ALA A 134 33.48 63.54 44.41
N GLY A 135 32.35 63.97 45.01
CA GLY A 135 31.64 65.16 44.52
C GLY A 135 30.16 65.02 44.14
N ALA A 136 29.26 65.11 45.12
CA ALA A 136 27.97 65.83 44.96
C ALA A 136 28.16 67.27 45.51
N PRO A 137 27.22 68.23 45.42
CA PRO A 137 25.97 68.36 44.63
C PRO A 137 25.84 69.73 43.90
N GLY A 138 24.75 69.96 43.17
CA GLY A 138 24.31 71.31 42.72
C GLY A 138 23.19 71.22 41.67
N ALA A 139 21.93 71.44 42.10
CA ALA A 139 21.13 72.65 41.85
C ALA A 139 20.36 72.56 40.50
N GLU A 140 19.02 72.39 40.54
CA GLU A 140 18.02 73.47 40.35
C GLU A 140 18.07 74.01 38.89
N THR A 141 17.02 74.06 38.03
CA THR A 141 15.59 74.33 38.23
C THR A 141 14.88 74.19 36.87
N GLU A 142 13.63 73.68 36.94
CA GLU A 142 12.38 74.06 36.25
C GLU A 142 12.31 74.54 34.77
N GLN A 143 11.17 74.19 34.18
CA GLN A 143 10.68 74.60 32.86
C GLN A 143 10.24 76.08 32.83
N ALA A 144 10.28 76.65 31.62
CA ALA A 144 9.70 77.94 31.17
C ALA A 144 10.53 79.22 31.39
#